data_AF-A0A937EUJ3-F1
#
_entry.id   AF-A0A937EUJ3-F1
#
_cell.length_a   1.000
_cell.length_b   1.000
_cell.length_c   1.000
_cell.angle_alpha   90.00
_cell.angle_beta   90.00
_cell.angle_gamma   90.00
#
_symmetry.space_group_name_H-M   'P 1'
#
loop_
_entity.id
_entity.type
_entity.pdbx_description
1 polymer ?
#
loop_
_entity_poly.entity_id
_entity_poly.type
_entity_poly.pdbx_seq_one_letter_code
_entity_poly.pdbx_strand_id
1 'polypeptide(L)' 'MRCAVSSSSGQVLANGKLFIQTDEDGDLVLVFQTDRGTIIPGGKVDGNGDLTEASQELFRSFFRAWGMSGITLTAQSSSR' A
#
# COMPACT_ATOMS: atom_id res chain seq x y z
N MET A 1 1.60 2.45 9.64
CA MET A 1 2.53 1.29 9.68
C MET A 1 3.67 1.53 8.69
N ARG A 2 4.94 1.23 8.99
CA ARG A 2 6.06 1.34 8.02
C ARG A 2 6.15 0.07 7.20
N CYS A 3 6.35 0.21 5.89
CA CYS A 3 6.39 -0.93 4.98
C CYS A 3 7.47 -0.75 3.91
N ALA A 4 8.05 -1.86 3.49
CA ALA A 4 8.90 -1.95 2.32
C ALA A 4 8.16 -2.70 1.20
N VAL A 5 8.20 -2.15 0.00
CA VAL A 5 7.72 -2.79 -1.23
C VAL A 5 8.92 -3.41 -1.91
N SER A 6 8.88 -4.72 -2.12
CA SER A 6 9.94 -5.48 -2.77
C SER A 6 9.42 -6.24 -3.98
N SER A 7 10.25 -6.39 -5.01
CA SER A 7 9.97 -7.29 -6.12
C SER A 7 10.13 -8.76 -5.71
N SER A 8 9.62 -9.68 -6.52
CA SER A 8 9.79 -11.12 -6.35
C SER A 8 11.26 -11.56 -6.35
N SER A 9 12.15 -10.76 -6.97
CA SER A 9 13.60 -10.98 -6.96
C SER A 9 14.29 -10.49 -5.68
N GLY A 10 13.54 -9.95 -4.71
CA GLY A 10 14.07 -9.43 -3.45
C GLY A 10 14.62 -8.01 -3.51
N GLN A 11 14.45 -7.30 -4.64
CA GLN A 11 14.85 -5.89 -4.76
C GLN A 11 13.82 -5.00 -4.07
N VAL A 12 14.27 -4.14 -3.15
CA VAL A 12 13.41 -3.11 -2.54
C VAL A 12 13.16 -2.00 -3.55
N LEU A 13 11.91 -1.83 -3.96
CA LEU A 13 11.45 -0.83 -4.91
C LEU A 13 11.13 0.50 -4.22
N ALA A 14 10.49 0.44 -3.07
CA ALA A 14 10.12 1.62 -2.30
C ALA A 14 10.02 1.30 -0.80
N ASN A 15 10.45 2.25 0.03
CA ASN A 15 10.12 2.28 1.45
C ASN A 15 9.06 3.34 1.68
N GLY A 16 8.17 3.10 2.63
CA GLY A 16 7.07 4.02 2.87
C GLY A 16 6.26 3.68 4.11
N LYS A 17 5.04 4.22 4.14
CA LYS A 17 4.06 3.95 5.17
C LYS A 17 2.70 3.64 4.57
N LEU A 18 2.02 2.68 5.18
CA LEU A 18 0.63 2.34 4.94
C LEU A 18 -0.23 3.06 5.99
N PHE A 19 -1.29 3.71 5.54
CA PHE A 19 -2.28 4.38 6.39
C PHE A 19 -3.66 4.37 5.72
N ILE A 20 -4.70 4.54 6.51
CA ILE A 20 -6.07 4.72 6.02
C ILE A 20 -6.35 6.23 6.03
N GLN A 21 -6.95 6.74 4.97
CA GLN A 21 -7.46 8.11 4.93
C GLN A 21 -8.94 8.10 4.54
N THR A 22 -9.65 9.15 4.92
CA THR A 22 -11.01 9.40 4.41
C THR A 22 -10.89 10.16 3.09
N ASP A 23 -11.63 9.72 2.07
CA ASP A 23 -11.72 10.38 0.77
C ASP A 23 -12.81 11.47 0.75
N GLU A 24 -12.95 12.19 -0.36
CA GLU A 24 -13.91 13.30 -0.51
C GLU A 24 -15.37 12.84 -0.37
N ASP A 25 -15.66 11.59 -0.73
CA ASP A 25 -16.98 10.96 -0.57
C ASP A 25 -17.25 10.47 0.87
N GLY A 26 -16.29 10.58 1.79
CA GLY A 26 -16.41 10.09 3.16
C GLY A 26 -16.03 8.62 3.36
N ASP A 27 -15.62 7.93 2.30
CA ASP A 27 -15.17 6.54 2.36
C ASP A 27 -13.77 6.41 2.97
N LEU A 28 -13.52 5.31 3.67
CA LEU A 28 -12.18 4.94 4.13
C LEU A 28 -11.41 4.29 2.97
N VAL A 29 -10.19 4.76 2.70
CA VAL A 29 -9.34 4.29 1.61
C VAL A 29 -7.97 3.91 2.15
N LEU A 30 -7.45 2.76 1.71
CA LEU A 30 -6.11 2.34 2.03
C LEU A 30 -5.10 3.07 1.15
N VAL A 31 -4.08 3.68 1.74
CA VAL A 31 -3.09 4.48 1.01
C VAL A 31 -1.67 4.10 1.40
N PHE A 32 -0.80 4.02 0.39
CA PHE A 32 0.64 3.89 0.57
C PHE A 32 1.33 5.18 0.17
N GLN A 33 2.14 5.73 1.07
CA GLN A 33 3.01 6.87 0.78
C GLN A 33 4.46 6.43 0.85
N THR A 34 5.20 6.60 -0.26
CA THR A 34 6.65 6.39 -0.29
C THR A 34 7.36 7.46 0.53
N ASP A 35 8.54 7.14 1.04
CA ASP A 35 9.40 8.10 1.75
C ASP A 35 9.82 9.29 0.85
N ARG A 36 9.81 9.08 -0.46
CA ARG A 36 10.05 10.12 -1.49
C ARG A 36 8.83 11.00 -1.76
N GLY A 37 7.70 10.76 -1.08
CA GLY A 37 6.49 11.59 -1.18
C GLY A 37 5.48 11.14 -2.24
N THR A 38 5.74 10.06 -2.98
CA THR A 38 4.75 9.49 -3.93
C THR A 38 3.60 8.87 -3.15
N ILE A 39 2.38 9.28 -3.47
CA ILE A 39 1.15 8.71 -2.90
C ILE A 39 0.56 7.74 -3.90
N ILE A 40 0.30 6.52 -3.45
CA ILE A 40 -0.31 5.44 -4.22
C ILE A 40 -1.61 5.06 -3.52
N PRO A 41 -2.77 5.45 -4.06
CA PRO A 41 -4.05 5.06 -3.52
C PRO A 41 -4.31 3.58 -3.80
N GLY A 42 -4.83 2.89 -2.79
CA GLY A 42 -5.41 1.57 -2.90
C GLY A 42 -6.93 1.65 -3.01
N GLY A 43 -7.60 0.58 -2.61
CA GLY A 43 -9.06 0.50 -2.65
C GLY A 43 -9.74 0.98 -1.38
N LYS A 44 -11.07 1.01 -1.43
CA LYS A 44 -11.94 1.32 -0.29
C LYS A 44 -11.86 0.20 0.74
N VAL A 45 -11.83 0.59 2.01
CA VAL A 45 -11.91 -0.30 3.17
C VAL A 45 -13.37 -0.63 3.39
N ASP A 46 -13.67 -1.92 3.57
CA ASP A 46 -15.05 -2.37 3.83
C ASP A 46 -15.59 -1.82 5.15
N GLY A 47 -16.92 -1.76 5.29
CA GLY A 47 -17.60 -1.28 6.50
C GLY A 47 -17.29 -2.10 7.75
N ASN A 48 -16.84 -3.35 7.62
CA ASN A 48 -16.38 -4.18 8.74
C ASN A 48 -14.88 -4.02 9.05
N GLY A 49 -14.19 -3.10 8.35
CA GLY A 49 -12.75 -2.92 8.46
C GLY A 49 -11.94 -3.97 7.70
N ASP A 50 -12.56 -4.74 6.81
CA ASP A 50 -11.83 -5.67 5.93
C ASP A 50 -10.99 -4.89 4.90
N LEU A 51 -9.72 -5.25 4.80
CA LEU A 51 -8.73 -4.61 3.94
C LEU A 51 -8.40 -5.46 2.71
N THR A 52 -9.10 -6.58 2.49
CA THR A 52 -8.75 -7.55 1.45
C THR A 52 -8.88 -6.93 0.06
N GLU A 53 -10.03 -6.31 -0.24
CA GLU A 53 -10.25 -5.61 -1.52
C GLU A 53 -9.38 -4.36 -1.63
N ALA A 54 -9.29 -3.58 -0.54
CA ALA A 54 -8.44 -2.39 -0.45
C ALA A 54 -6.98 -2.69 -0.80
N SER A 55 -6.46 -3.80 -0.27
CA SER A 55 -5.10 -4.27 -0.51
C SER A 55 -4.92 -4.77 -1.94
N GLN A 56 -5.89 -5.50 -2.50
CA GLN A 56 -5.81 -5.96 -3.89
C GLN A 56 -5.73 -4.78 -4.88
N GLU A 57 -6.56 -3.75 -4.68
CA GLU A 57 -6.48 -2.52 -5.48
C GLU A 57 -5.14 -1.82 -5.29
N LEU A 58 -4.62 -1.76 -4.06
CA LEU A 58 -3.29 -1.20 -3.80
C LEU A 58 -2.18 -1.95 -4.56
N PHE A 59 -2.23 -3.29 -4.59
CA PHE A 59 -1.30 -4.10 -5.36
C PHE A 59 -1.40 -3.84 -6.87
N ARG A 60 -2.61 -3.63 -7.40
CA ARG A 60 -2.81 -3.21 -8.80
C ARG A 60 -2.21 -1.83 -9.06
N SER A 61 -2.36 -0.88 -8.13
CA SER A 61 -1.74 0.44 -8.22
C SER A 61 -0.21 0.37 -8.20
N PHE A 62 0.39 -0.54 -7.43
CA PHE A 62 1.84 -0.79 -7.47
C PHE A 62 2.30 -1.32 -8.84
N PHE A 63 1.54 -2.25 -9.42
CA PHE A 63 1.82 -2.73 -10.77
C PHE A 63 1.77 -1.58 -11.79
N ARG A 64 0.79 -0.68 -11.70
CA ARG A 64 0.70 0.50 -12.58
C ARG A 64 1.84 1.49 -12.36
N ALA A 65 2.26 1.69 -11.11
CA ALA A 65 3.30 2.65 -10.74
C ALA A 65 4.72 2.18 -11.15
N TRP A 66 5.00 0.88 -11.06
CA TRP A 66 6.35 0.33 -11.26
C TRP A 66 6.48 -0.70 -12.38
N GLY A 67 5.38 -1.11 -13.02
CA GLY A 67 5.38 -2.04 -14.14
C GLY A 67 5.79 -3.49 -13.80
N MET A 68 5.84 -3.86 -12.52
CA MET A 68 6.31 -5.18 -12.07
C MET A 68 5.20 -6.00 -11.42
N SER A 69 5.11 -7.26 -11.82
CA SER A 69 4.30 -8.29 -11.17
C SER A 69 5.10 -9.01 -10.06
N GLY A 70 4.39 -9.59 -9.09
CA GLY A 70 5.03 -10.30 -7.98
C GLY A 70 5.60 -9.37 -6.91
N ILE A 71 4.90 -8.29 -6.59
CA ILE A 71 5.29 -7.36 -5.53
C ILE A 71 4.89 -7.90 -4.17
N THR A 72 5.82 -7.86 -3.22
CA THR A 72 5.58 -8.21 -1.82
C THR A 72 5.65 -6.95 -0.96
N LEU A 73 4.68 -6.77 -0.07
CA LEU A 73 4.68 -5.69 0.90
C LEU A 73 5.02 -6.25 2.28
N THR A 74 6.15 -5.84 2.82
CA THR A 74 6.63 -6.29 4.13
C THR A 74 6.40 -5.17 5.13
N ALA A 75 5.49 -5.41 6.08
CA ALA A 75 5.33 -4.53 7.22
C ALA A 75 6.55 -4.65 8.13
N GLN A 76 7.22 -3.53 8.39
CA GLN A 76 8.25 -3.46 9.42
C GLN A 76 7.58 -3.11 10.73
N SER A 77 7.33 -4.12 11.55
CA SER A 77 6.96 -3.92 12.95
C SER A 77 8.25 -3.60 13.71
N SER A 78 8.52 -2.32 13.95
CA SER A 78 9.60 -1.94 14.86
C SER A 78 9.12 -2.23 16.27
N SER A 79 9.28 -3.46 16.77
CA SER A 79 9.24 -3.70 18.21
C SER A 79 10.48 -3.03 18.79
N ARG A 80 10.29 -1.93 19.51
CA ARG A 80 11.31 -1.37 20.39
C ARG A 80 11.10 -1.91 21.79
#